data_AF-A0A7S2VKU9-F1
#
_entry.id   AF-A0A7S2VKU9-F1
#
_cell.length_a   1.000
_cell.length_b   1.000
_cell.length_c   1.000
_cell.angle_alpha   90.00
_cell.angle_beta   90.00
_cell.angle_gamma   90.00
#
_symmetry.space_group_name_H-M   'P 1'
#
loop_
_entity.id
_entity.type
_entity.pdbx_description
1 polymer ?
#
loop_
_entity_poly.entity_id
_entity_poly.type
_entity_poly.pdbx_seq_one_letter_code
_entity_poly.pdbx_strand_id
1 'polypeptide(L)'
;HLYELDVRLVDVASGQVVDRVSSYAGLRRVGRRRDSAGHLQFTLNGKLLFHFGALDQGWWPDGLLTPPSDEALLSDIVFQKAAGFNMIRKHVKVEPRRFYFHCDRLGMLVWQDHVSAGHGPRWSKLKAFPTHPRRDGSWSRVEHRQFMRELDAMVGQLES
;
A
#
# COMPACT_ATOMS: atom_id res chain seq x y z
N HIS A 1 -11.07 -0.86 -13.62
CA HIS A 1 -12.20 -1.80 -13.69
C HIS A 1 -11.91 -2.98 -12.79
N LEU A 2 -12.94 -3.46 -12.09
CA LEU A 2 -12.86 -4.65 -11.26
C LEU A 2 -13.73 -5.76 -11.89
N TYR A 3 -13.27 -6.98 -11.78
CA TYR A 3 -13.93 -8.20 -12.23
C TYR A 3 -14.38 -8.98 -11.01
N GLU A 4 -15.61 -9.46 -10.97
CA GLU A 4 -16.06 -10.35 -9.90
C GLU A 4 -15.46 -11.74 -10.09
N LEU A 5 -15.05 -12.35 -8.97
CA LEU A 5 -14.50 -13.69 -8.92
C LEU A 5 -15.42 -14.59 -8.11
N ASP A 6 -15.69 -15.78 -8.64
CA ASP A 6 -16.39 -16.85 -7.95
C ASP A 6 -15.53 -18.11 -8.02
N VAL A 7 -14.93 -18.49 -6.90
CA VAL A 7 -14.02 -19.64 -6.80
C VAL A 7 -14.72 -20.73 -6.02
N ARG A 8 -14.78 -21.93 -6.60
CA ARG A 8 -15.44 -23.10 -5.99
C ARG A 8 -14.46 -24.25 -5.89
N LEU A 9 -14.38 -24.84 -4.71
CA LEU A 9 -13.71 -26.11 -4.50
C LEU A 9 -14.72 -27.23 -4.78
N VAL A 10 -14.40 -28.11 -5.71
CA VAL A 10 -15.29 -29.19 -6.15
C VAL A 10 -14.64 -30.53 -5.83
N ASP A 11 -15.37 -31.41 -5.15
CA ASP A 11 -14.97 -32.80 -4.97
C ASP A 11 -15.09 -33.52 -6.32
N VAL A 12 -13.98 -34.06 -6.81
CA VAL A 12 -13.90 -34.64 -8.16
C VAL A 12 -14.71 -35.94 -8.28
N ALA A 13 -14.84 -36.70 -7.18
CA ALA A 13 -15.53 -37.98 -7.19
C ALA A 13 -17.05 -37.84 -7.24
N SER A 14 -17.60 -36.90 -6.45
CA SER A 14 -19.04 -36.65 -6.33
C SER A 14 -19.54 -35.52 -7.24
N GLY A 15 -18.65 -34.66 -7.74
CA GLY A 15 -18.99 -33.45 -8.49
C GLY A 15 -19.59 -32.34 -7.62
N GLN A 16 -19.62 -32.49 -6.29
CA GLN A 16 -20.23 -31.52 -5.39
C GLN A 16 -19.29 -30.36 -5.04
N VAL A 17 -19.84 -29.16 -4.90
CA VAL A 17 -19.10 -28.01 -4.37
C VAL A 17 -18.97 -28.16 -2.86
N VAL A 18 -17.75 -28.25 -2.36
CA VAL A 18 -17.45 -28.41 -0.94
C VAL A 18 -17.11 -27.09 -0.26
N ASP A 19 -16.66 -26.09 -1.02
CA ASP A 19 -16.42 -24.73 -0.53
C ASP A 19 -16.56 -23.70 -1.67
N ARG A 20 -16.84 -22.46 -1.31
CA ARG A 20 -17.03 -21.35 -2.25
C ARG A 20 -16.58 -20.03 -1.64
N VAL A 21 -15.77 -19.29 -2.38
CA VAL A 21 -15.31 -17.94 -2.03
C VAL A 21 -15.62 -17.00 -3.19
N SER A 22 -16.18 -15.83 -2.86
CA SER A 22 -16.37 -14.74 -3.83
C SER A 22 -15.42 -13.59 -3.53
N SER A 23 -14.84 -13.00 -4.58
CA SER A 23 -13.90 -11.90 -4.48
C SER A 23 -13.97 -11.00 -5.71
N TYR A 24 -12.96 -10.17 -5.94
CA TYR A 24 -12.81 -9.38 -7.15
C TYR A 24 -11.33 -9.28 -7.56
N ALA A 25 -11.06 -8.94 -8.81
CA ALA A 25 -9.73 -8.67 -9.33
C ALA A 25 -9.69 -7.39 -10.17
N GLY A 26 -8.55 -6.68 -10.13
CA GLY A 26 -8.30 -5.50 -10.95
C GLY A 26 -7.04 -5.68 -11.81
N LEU A 27 -7.20 -5.68 -13.13
CA LEU A 27 -6.07 -5.77 -14.06
C LEU A 27 -5.45 -4.39 -14.30
N ARG A 28 -4.18 -4.24 -13.91
CA ARG A 28 -3.41 -3.01 -14.11
C ARG A 28 -1.93 -3.29 -14.25
N ARG A 29 -1.21 -2.42 -14.94
CA ARG A 29 0.25 -2.38 -15.00
C ARG A 29 0.75 -1.08 -14.41
N VAL A 30 1.43 -1.14 -13.27
CA VAL A 30 2.18 0.00 -12.72
C VAL A 30 3.59 -0.03 -13.30
N GLY A 31 4.12 1.12 -13.68
CA GLY A 31 5.44 1.20 -14.28
C GLY A 31 6.09 2.55 -14.10
N ARG A 32 7.30 2.67 -14.65
CA ARG A 32 8.07 3.91 -14.65
C ARG A 32 8.81 4.05 -15.99
N ARG A 33 8.99 5.28 -16.44
CA ARG A 33 9.84 5.63 -17.59
C ARG A 33 10.66 6.89 -17.27
N ARG A 34 11.58 7.25 -18.17
CA ARG A 34 12.26 8.54 -18.10
C ARG A 34 11.81 9.42 -19.26
N ASP A 35 11.72 10.73 -19.04
CA ASP A 35 11.53 11.70 -20.12
C ASP A 35 12.86 11.96 -20.86
N SER A 36 12.83 12.86 -21.85
CA SER A 36 14.01 13.24 -22.64
C SER A 36 15.11 13.92 -21.81
N ALA A 37 14.77 14.49 -20.65
CA ALA A 37 15.71 15.08 -19.70
C ALA A 37 16.20 14.08 -18.63
N GLY A 38 15.75 12.83 -18.69
CA GLY A 38 16.13 11.77 -17.77
C GLY A 38 15.34 11.74 -16.46
N HIS A 39 14.30 12.56 -16.28
CA HIS A 39 13.49 12.56 -15.06
C HIS A 39 12.59 11.33 -14.97
N LEU A 40 12.47 10.76 -13.78
CA LEU A 40 11.62 9.60 -13.54
C LEU A 40 10.13 10.01 -13.59
N GLN A 41 9.34 9.28 -14.37
CA GLN A 41 7.90 9.47 -14.50
C GLN A 41 7.17 8.16 -14.22
N PHE A 42 6.14 8.21 -13.39
CA PHE A 42 5.29 7.06 -13.10
C PHE A 42 4.23 6.86 -14.18
N THR A 43 3.87 5.60 -14.41
CA THR A 43 2.86 5.22 -15.39
C THR A 43 1.87 4.23 -14.80
N LEU A 44 0.62 4.37 -15.23
CA LEU A 44 -0.45 3.40 -14.99
C LEU A 44 -1.00 2.98 -16.35
N ASN A 45 -0.96 1.67 -16.63
CA ASN A 45 -1.34 1.08 -17.91
C ASN A 45 -0.61 1.74 -19.10
N GLY A 46 0.69 2.04 -18.92
CA GLY A 46 1.55 2.67 -19.92
C GLY A 46 1.36 4.19 -20.10
N LYS A 47 0.31 4.77 -19.51
CA LYS A 47 0.04 6.21 -19.56
C LYS A 47 0.69 6.92 -18.38
N LEU A 48 1.17 8.15 -18.60
CA LEU A 48 1.69 8.98 -17.52
C LEU A 48 0.60 9.25 -16.48
N LEU A 49 1.01 9.19 -15.22
CA LEU A 49 0.15 9.55 -14.11
C LEU A 49 0.98 10.28 -13.06
N PHE A 50 0.64 11.55 -12.82
CA PHE A 50 1.20 12.28 -11.69
C PHE A 50 0.49 11.79 -10.42
N HIS A 51 1.26 11.24 -9.48
CA HIS A 51 0.71 10.79 -8.20
C HIS A 51 0.51 12.02 -7.31
N PHE A 52 -0.74 12.41 -7.16
CA PHE A 52 -1.13 13.55 -6.33
C PHE A 52 -1.90 13.01 -5.13
N GLY A 53 -1.30 13.13 -3.95
CA GLY A 53 -1.78 12.46 -2.75
C GLY A 53 -1.19 13.01 -1.47
N ALA A 54 -1.92 12.82 -0.38
CA ALA A 54 -1.47 13.18 0.95
C ALA A 54 -0.66 12.05 1.60
N LEU A 55 0.18 12.43 2.57
CA LEU A 55 0.68 11.51 3.58
C LEU A 55 -0.44 11.26 4.58
N ASP A 56 -0.84 10.01 4.72
CA ASP A 56 -1.90 9.56 5.60
C ASP A 56 -1.28 8.78 6.77
N GLN A 57 -1.34 9.40 7.95
CA GLN A 57 -0.87 8.83 9.23
C GLN A 57 -1.77 7.67 9.73
N GLY A 58 -3.04 7.62 9.29
CA GLY A 58 -4.02 6.67 9.78
C GLY A 58 -4.34 6.87 11.27
N TRP A 59 -4.41 8.12 11.72
CA TRP A 59 -4.73 8.49 13.11
C TRP A 59 -6.23 8.70 13.30
N TRP A 60 -6.78 8.13 14.36
CA TRP A 60 -8.19 8.19 14.75
C TRP A 60 -8.30 8.69 16.20
N PRO A 61 -9.17 9.65 16.50
CA PRO A 61 -9.31 10.19 17.85
C PRO A 61 -9.54 9.14 18.94
N ASP A 62 -10.42 8.17 18.67
CA ASP A 62 -10.84 7.18 19.68
C ASP A 62 -9.96 5.92 19.66
N GLY A 63 -9.38 5.57 18.51
CA GLY A 63 -8.69 4.29 18.28
C GLY A 63 -7.19 4.41 18.04
N LEU A 64 -6.64 5.62 18.03
CA LEU A 64 -5.27 5.96 17.60
C LEU A 64 -4.97 5.41 16.20
N LEU A 65 -4.56 4.15 16.08
CA LEU A 65 -4.25 3.51 14.80
C LEU A 65 -5.37 2.61 14.29
N THR A 66 -6.48 2.49 15.01
CA THR A 66 -7.61 1.65 14.61
C THR A 66 -8.77 2.54 14.16
N PRO A 67 -9.30 2.38 12.93
CA PRO A 67 -10.49 3.09 12.51
C PRO A 67 -11.69 2.72 13.41
N PRO A 68 -12.54 3.67 13.79
CA PRO A 68 -13.68 3.40 14.67
C PRO A 68 -14.79 2.62 13.97
N SER A 69 -14.89 2.71 12.64
CA SER A 69 -15.79 1.91 11.82
C SER A 69 -15.32 1.84 10.37
N ASP A 70 -15.95 0.98 9.57
CA ASP A 70 -15.70 0.89 8.13
C ASP A 70 -16.13 2.15 7.38
N GLU A 71 -17.24 2.76 7.81
CA GLU A 71 -17.78 4.00 7.24
C GLU A 71 -16.85 5.19 7.48
N ALA A 72 -16.24 5.26 8.68
CA ALA A 72 -15.25 6.29 8.98
C ALA A 72 -14.04 6.17 8.04
N LEU A 73 -13.54 4.94 7.85
CA LEU A 73 -12.45 4.66 6.94
C LEU A 73 -12.80 5.01 5.48
N LEU A 74 -13.99 4.64 5.04
CA LEU A 74 -14.49 4.97 3.70
C LEU A 74 -14.61 6.49 3.52
N SER A 75 -15.11 7.20 4.53
CA SER A 75 -15.28 8.65 4.51
C SER A 75 -13.97 9.37 4.21
N ASP A 76 -12.86 8.97 4.83
CA ASP A 76 -11.54 9.56 4.59
C ASP A 76 -11.08 9.36 3.14
N ILE A 77 -11.28 8.17 2.56
CA ILE A 77 -10.90 7.88 1.17
C ILE A 77 -11.78 8.68 0.20
N VAL A 78 -13.09 8.75 0.46
CA VAL A 78 -14.05 9.53 -0.33
C VAL A 78 -13.68 11.01 -0.31
N PHE A 79 -13.36 11.55 0.87
CA PHE A 79 -12.92 12.93 1.01
C PHE A 79 -11.64 13.20 0.22
N GLN A 80 -10.61 12.36 0.35
CA GLN A 80 -9.36 12.53 -0.39
C GLN A 80 -9.59 12.53 -1.91
N LYS A 81 -10.42 11.61 -2.40
CA LYS A 81 -10.80 11.57 -3.82
C LYS A 81 -11.57 12.83 -4.25
N ALA A 82 -12.52 13.28 -3.43
CA ALA A 82 -13.29 14.50 -3.70
C ALA A 82 -12.42 15.77 -3.69
N ALA A 83 -11.36 15.79 -2.88
CA ALA A 83 -10.35 16.83 -2.86
C ALA A 83 -9.42 16.82 -4.10
N GLY A 84 -9.60 15.87 -5.02
CA GLY A 84 -8.85 15.77 -6.27
C GLY A 84 -7.59 14.91 -6.19
N PHE A 85 -7.33 14.25 -5.06
CA PHE A 85 -6.22 13.30 -4.97
C PHE A 85 -6.54 12.01 -5.74
N ASN A 86 -5.48 11.39 -6.26
CA ASN A 86 -5.54 10.10 -6.94
C ASN A 86 -4.66 9.03 -6.26
N MET A 87 -3.97 9.41 -5.19
CA MET A 87 -3.04 8.56 -4.45
C MET A 87 -3.13 8.87 -2.95
N ILE A 88 -2.92 7.85 -2.12
CA ILE A 88 -2.75 7.95 -0.67
C ILE A 88 -1.41 7.31 -0.33
N ARG A 89 -0.54 8.03 0.38
CA ARG A 89 0.66 7.42 0.96
C ARG A 89 0.35 7.02 2.39
N LYS A 90 0.12 5.74 2.64
CA LYS A 90 -0.10 5.20 3.98
C LYS A 90 1.24 5.15 4.70
N HIS A 91 1.35 5.93 5.76
CA HIS A 91 2.62 6.18 6.44
C HIS A 91 2.90 5.12 7.51
N VAL A 92 3.99 4.36 7.31
CA VAL A 92 4.61 3.44 8.29
C VAL A 92 3.57 2.59 9.04
N LYS A 93 2.57 2.09 8.32
CA LYS A 93 1.40 1.40 8.88
C LYS A 93 0.76 0.52 7.84
N VAL A 94 0.29 -0.65 8.24
CA VAL A 94 -0.60 -1.51 7.44
C VAL A 94 -2.03 -1.33 7.95
N GLU A 95 -2.95 -0.91 7.09
CA GLU A 95 -4.38 -0.76 7.44
C GLU A 95 -5.13 -2.11 7.41
N PRO A 96 -6.33 -2.20 8.01
CA PRO A 96 -7.23 -3.33 7.80
C PRO A 96 -7.55 -3.54 6.30
N ARG A 97 -7.82 -4.79 5.89
CA ARG A 97 -8.14 -5.16 4.49
C ARG A 97 -9.24 -4.29 3.84
N ARG A 98 -10.18 -3.82 4.66
CA ARG A 98 -11.26 -2.91 4.23
C ARG A 98 -10.74 -1.60 3.63
N PHE A 99 -9.59 -1.09 4.07
CA PHE A 99 -8.95 0.07 3.46
C PHE A 99 -8.61 -0.15 1.99
N TYR A 100 -7.86 -1.21 1.71
CA TYR A 100 -7.44 -1.53 0.34
C TYR A 100 -8.64 -1.87 -0.53
N PHE A 101 -9.65 -2.55 0.02
CA PHE A 101 -10.93 -2.79 -0.65
C PHE A 101 -11.61 -1.49 -1.13
N HIS A 102 -11.73 -0.50 -0.25
CA HIS A 102 -12.33 0.78 -0.60
C HIS A 102 -11.47 1.56 -1.60
N CYS A 103 -10.14 1.55 -1.44
CA CYS A 103 -9.21 2.13 -2.41
C CYS A 103 -9.36 1.50 -3.81
N ASP A 104 -9.46 0.17 -3.89
CA ASP A 104 -9.65 -0.54 -5.17
C ASP A 104 -10.96 -0.13 -5.86
N ARG A 105 -12.06 -0.09 -5.11
CA ARG A 105 -13.39 0.26 -5.64
C ARG A 105 -13.50 1.72 -6.05
N LEU A 106 -12.89 2.61 -5.26
CA LEU A 106 -12.89 4.04 -5.54
C LEU A 106 -11.80 4.44 -6.54
N GLY A 107 -10.85 3.58 -6.85
CA GLY A 107 -9.75 3.86 -7.78
C GLY A 107 -8.72 4.84 -7.21
N MET A 108 -8.33 4.65 -5.96
CA MET A 108 -7.23 5.39 -5.31
C MET A 108 -5.96 4.54 -5.35
N LEU A 109 -4.85 5.12 -5.83
CA LEU A 109 -3.54 4.51 -5.69
C LEU A 109 -3.11 4.50 -4.23
N VAL A 110 -2.40 3.45 -3.82
CA VAL A 110 -1.80 3.38 -2.48
C VAL A 110 -0.29 3.28 -2.61
N TRP A 111 0.41 4.20 -1.97
CA TRP A 111 1.82 4.02 -1.62
C TRP A 111 1.88 3.43 -0.22
N GLN A 112 2.18 2.14 -0.17
CA GLN A 112 2.30 1.41 1.08
C GLN A 112 3.73 1.52 1.63
N ASP A 113 3.90 2.26 2.71
CA ASP A 113 5.15 2.18 3.50
C ASP A 113 5.16 0.88 4.31
N HIS A 114 6.34 0.29 4.52
CA HIS A 114 6.52 -0.75 5.53
C HIS A 114 6.65 -0.12 6.94
N VAL A 115 6.25 -0.86 7.97
CA VAL A 115 6.42 -0.43 9.36
C VAL A 115 7.90 -0.50 9.73
N SER A 116 8.55 0.65 9.75
CA SER A 116 9.93 0.81 10.19
C SER A 116 10.00 1.76 11.37
N ALA A 117 10.57 1.30 12.49
CA ALA A 117 10.91 2.13 13.65
C ALA A 117 12.38 1.89 14.03
N GLY A 118 13.02 2.87 14.68
CA GLY A 118 14.39 2.72 15.18
C GLY A 118 15.25 3.99 15.05
N HIS A 119 16.55 3.84 15.30
CA HIS A 119 17.52 4.92 15.19
C HIS A 119 17.77 5.30 13.73
N GLY A 120 17.06 6.31 13.26
CA GLY A 120 17.34 6.93 11.96
C GLY A 120 18.66 7.71 11.98
N PRO A 121 19.27 7.96 10.80
CA PRO A 121 20.40 8.88 10.72
C PRO A 121 20.01 10.25 11.25
N ARG A 122 20.99 11.01 11.75
CA ARG A 122 20.75 12.36 12.26
C ARG A 122 20.08 13.19 11.17
N TRP A 123 18.92 13.80 11.48
CA TRP A 123 18.18 14.63 10.54
C TRP A 123 19.08 15.72 9.95
N SER A 124 19.21 15.72 8.63
CA SER A 124 20.04 16.66 7.87
C SER A 124 19.13 17.59 7.08
N LYS A 125 18.46 18.53 7.76
CA LYS A 125 17.54 19.48 7.14
C LYS A 125 18.11 20.04 5.83
N LEU A 126 17.44 19.73 4.71
CA LEU A 126 17.63 20.32 3.38
C LEU A 126 19.06 20.26 2.79
N LYS A 127 19.96 19.41 3.30
CA LYS A 127 21.26 19.18 2.66
C LYS A 127 21.07 18.24 1.48
N ALA A 128 21.19 18.77 0.25
CA ALA A 128 21.04 18.02 -1.01
C ALA A 128 21.90 16.74 -1.07
N PHE A 129 23.02 16.76 -0.34
CA PHE A 129 23.87 15.60 -0.09
C PHE A 129 24.25 15.62 1.39
N PRO A 130 23.77 14.68 2.23
CA PRO A 130 24.28 14.57 3.58
C PRO A 130 25.80 14.36 3.48
N THR A 131 26.57 15.23 4.16
CA THR A 131 28.04 15.16 4.23
C THR A 131 28.53 13.94 5.02
N HIS A 132 27.60 13.17 5.59
CA HIS A 132 27.90 11.90 6.21
C HIS A 132 27.94 10.82 5.13
N PRO A 133 28.98 9.96 5.09
CA PRO A 133 28.96 8.79 4.22
C PRO A 133 27.64 8.04 4.47
N ARG A 134 27.02 7.54 3.40
CA ARG A 134 25.88 6.62 3.53
C ARG A 134 26.37 5.42 4.35
N ARG A 135 26.12 5.46 5.66
CA ARG A 135 26.34 4.35 6.55
C ARG A 135 24.99 3.67 6.66
N ASP A 136 24.92 2.46 6.12
CA ASP A 136 23.81 1.58 6.39
C ASP A 136 23.74 1.35 7.91
N GLY A 137 22.52 1.24 8.44
CA GLY A 137 22.34 0.88 9.83
C GLY A 137 23.00 -0.47 10.12
N SER A 138 23.70 -0.60 11.25
CA SER A 138 24.15 -1.89 11.74
C SER A 138 23.02 -2.53 12.52
N TRP A 139 22.51 -3.65 12.03
CA TRP A 139 21.43 -4.41 12.69
C TRP A 139 21.96 -5.77 13.11
N SER A 140 21.49 -6.28 14.25
CA SER A 140 21.74 -7.66 14.61
C SER A 140 21.08 -8.61 13.61
N ARG A 141 21.60 -9.84 13.49
CA ARG A 141 20.99 -10.88 12.65
C ARG A 141 19.54 -11.19 13.06
N VAL A 142 19.19 -10.97 14.33
CA VAL A 142 17.83 -11.20 14.85
C VAL A 142 16.88 -10.13 14.33
N GLU A 143 17.22 -8.84 14.50
CA GLU A 143 16.42 -7.71 14.03
C GLU A 143 16.22 -7.74 12.51
N HIS A 144 17.29 -8.02 11.76
CA HIS A 144 17.20 -8.13 10.31
C HIS A 144 16.23 -9.25 9.88
N ARG A 145 16.32 -10.44 10.50
CA ARG A 145 15.40 -11.55 10.19
C ARG A 145 13.95 -11.21 10.54
N GLN A 146 13.72 -10.50 11.65
CA GLN A 146 12.38 -10.04 12.01
C GLN A 146 11.82 -9.06 10.97
N PHE A 147 12.59 -8.04 10.60
CA PHE A 147 12.18 -7.07 9.59
C PHE A 147 11.83 -7.76 8.26
N MET A 148 12.68 -8.66 7.78
CA MET A 148 12.44 -9.37 6.52
C MET A 148 11.19 -10.26 6.59
N ARG A 149 10.94 -10.93 7.72
CA ARG A 149 9.73 -11.73 7.93
C ARG A 149 8.47 -10.86 7.91
N GLU A 150 8.49 -9.71 8.58
CA GLU A 150 7.35 -8.79 8.64
C GLU A 150 7.12 -8.08 7.30
N LEU A 151 8.18 -7.75 6.56
CA LEU A 151 8.09 -7.21 5.21
C LEU A 151 7.48 -8.24 4.25
N ASP A 152 7.95 -9.49 4.30
CA ASP A 152 7.40 -10.58 3.50
C ASP A 152 5.92 -10.84 3.81
N ALA A 153 5.56 -10.86 5.10
CA ALA A 153 4.16 -11.00 5.52
C ALA A 153 3.28 -9.83 5.04
N MET A 154 3.77 -8.58 5.10
CA MET A 154 3.04 -7.44 4.57
C MET A 154 2.85 -7.54 3.06
N VAL A 155 3.91 -7.87 2.30
CA VAL A 155 3.83 -8.01 0.84
C VAL A 155 2.87 -9.14 0.47
N GLY A 156 3.03 -10.32 1.06
CA GLY A 156 2.14 -11.46 0.82
C GLY A 156 0.69 -11.18 1.20
N GLN A 157 0.46 -10.42 2.28
CA GLN A 157 -0.88 -9.96 2.62
C GLN A 157 -1.42 -9.00 1.56
N LEU A 158 -0.65 -8.05 1.04
CA LEU A 158 -1.20 -7.05 0.11
C LEU A 158 -1.29 -7.52 -1.35
N GLU A 159 -0.61 -8.59 -1.71
CA GLU A 159 -0.70 -9.23 -3.03
C GLU A 159 -1.82 -10.27 -3.14
N SER A 160 -2.34 -10.76 -2.01
CA SER A 160 -3.40 -11.80 -1.94
C SER A 160 -4.82 -11.26 -1.94
#